data_AF-A0A135L3G8-F1
#
_entry.id   AF-A0A135L3G8-F1
#
_cell.length_a   1.000
_cell.length_b   1.000
_cell.length_c   1.000
_cell.angle_alpha   90.00
_cell.angle_beta   90.00
_cell.angle_gamma   90.00
#
_symmetry.space_group_name_H-M   'P 1'
#
loop_
_entity.id
_entity.type
_entity.pdbx_description
1 polymer ?
#
loop_
_entity_poly.entity_id
_entity_poly.type
_entity_poly.pdbx_seq_one_letter_code
_entity_poly.pdbx_strand_id
1 'polypeptide(L)'
;MISNLKVKNLIKVINNPILADIDQENDIKPIEGMILGIAVAMDASIAAFTLSFFDLNPYLTPFLFGLMHFILIGLGNILARKNIINVFVENFSLLPGIILVTLAIIRLM
;
A
#
# COMPACT_ATOMS: atom_id res chain seq x y z
N MET A 1 9.80 -27.05 3.92
CA MET A 1 10.88 -26.09 4.24
C MET A 1 10.87 -24.87 3.33
N ILE A 2 10.61 -25.01 2.02
CA ILE A 2 10.51 -23.90 1.05
C ILE A 2 9.27 -23.00 1.28
N SER A 3 8.17 -23.56 1.81
CA SER A 3 6.94 -22.82 2.13
C SER A 3 7.11 -21.78 3.26
N ASN A 4 7.91 -22.10 4.29
CA ASN A 4 8.13 -21.21 5.44
C ASN A 4 8.90 -19.94 5.06
N LEU A 5 9.73 -20.00 4.01
CA LEU A 5 10.47 -18.83 3.51
C LEU A 5 9.53 -17.80 2.86
N LYS A 6 8.51 -18.24 2.13
CA LYS A 6 7.54 -17.34 1.49
C LYS A 6 6.69 -16.58 2.51
N VAL A 7 6.23 -17.26 3.56
CA VAL A 7 5.41 -16.64 4.62
C VAL A 7 6.23 -15.62 5.42
N LYS A 8 7.48 -15.95 5.77
CA LYS A 8 8.38 -15.02 6.47
C LYS A 8 8.62 -13.75 5.65
N ASN A 9 8.77 -13.89 4.34
CA ASN A 9 8.96 -12.75 3.45
C ASN A 9 7.69 -11.90 3.33
N LEU A 10 6.52 -12.53 3.25
CA LEU A 10 5.24 -11.81 3.28
C LEU A 10 5.08 -10.98 4.56
N ILE A 11 5.37 -11.55 5.73
CA ILE A 11 5.28 -10.82 7.02
C ILE A 11 6.24 -9.64 7.05
N LYS A 12 7.46 -9.79 6.51
CA LYS A 12 8.41 -8.67 6.40
C LYS A 12 7.86 -7.53 5.55
N VAL A 13 7.28 -7.85 4.39
CA VAL A 13 6.74 -6.85 3.45
C VAL A 13 5.47 -6.19 4.00
N ILE A 14 4.63 -6.94 4.73
CA ILE A 14 3.47 -6.38 5.46
C ILE A 14 3.94 -5.37 6.51
N ASN A 15 4.98 -5.70 7.28
CA ASN A 15 5.49 -4.80 8.32
C ASN A 15 6.21 -3.58 7.74
N ASN A 16 6.91 -3.74 6.62
CA ASN A 16 7.59 -2.64 5.97
C ASN A 16 7.67 -2.89 4.44
N PRO A 17 6.84 -2.21 3.62
CA PRO A 17 6.81 -2.43 2.18
C PRO A 17 8.10 -2.00 1.48
N ILE A 18 8.95 -1.19 2.12
CA ILE A 18 10.27 -0.80 1.61
C ILE A 18 11.20 -2.03 1.53
N LEU A 19 10.96 -3.06 2.34
CA LEU A 19 11.71 -4.32 2.35
C LEU A 19 11.21 -5.33 1.30
N ALA A 20 10.46 -4.87 0.29
CA ALA A 20 9.94 -5.71 -0.79
C ALA A 20 11.04 -6.22 -1.73
N ASP A 21 12.14 -5.48 -1.85
CA ASP A 21 13.37 -5.96 -2.48
C ASP A 21 14.06 -6.93 -1.50
N ILE A 22 13.83 -8.23 -1.69
CA ILE A 22 14.27 -9.28 -0.76
C ILE A 22 15.73 -9.65 -1.06
N ASP A 23 16.14 -9.56 -2.31
CA ASP A 23 17.49 -9.90 -2.75
C ASP A 23 18.43 -8.70 -2.99
N GLN A 24 17.95 -7.48 -2.75
CA GLN A 24 18.74 -6.23 -2.75
C GLN A 24 19.40 -5.91 -4.09
N GLU A 25 18.82 -6.39 -5.18
CA GLU A 25 19.30 -6.14 -6.54
C GLU A 25 18.86 -4.77 -7.08
N ASN A 26 18.21 -3.93 -6.25
CA ASN A 26 17.67 -2.60 -6.60
C ASN A 26 16.60 -2.65 -7.71
N ASP A 27 15.92 -3.79 -7.86
CA ASP A 27 14.78 -3.95 -8.76
C ASP A 27 13.76 -4.88 -8.10
N ILE A 28 12.48 -4.70 -8.42
CA ILE A 28 11.40 -5.57 -7.91
C ILE A 28 11.12 -6.63 -8.97
N LYS A 29 11.56 -7.86 -8.71
CA LYS A 29 11.26 -9.00 -9.58
C LYS A 29 9.77 -9.35 -9.56
N PRO A 30 9.24 -10.04 -10.59
CA PRO A 30 7.83 -10.40 -10.65
C PRO A 30 7.32 -11.16 -9.41
N ILE A 31 8.17 -12.00 -8.80
CA ILE A 31 7.82 -12.74 -7.58
C ILE A 31 7.75 -11.84 -6.34
N GLU A 32 8.63 -10.85 -6.24
CA GLU A 32 8.64 -9.86 -5.14
C GLU A 32 7.47 -8.91 -5.29
N GLY A 33 7.19 -8.47 -6.52
CA GLY A 33 6.00 -7.69 -6.87
C GLY A 33 4.69 -8.42 -6.54
N MET A 34 4.65 -9.75 -6.71
CA MET A 34 3.49 -10.56 -6.29
C MET A 34 3.34 -10.56 -4.76
N ILE A 35 4.44 -10.73 -4.00
CA ILE A 35 4.41 -10.70 -2.53
C ILE A 35 3.98 -9.31 -2.03
N LEU A 36 4.53 -8.24 -2.61
CA LEU A 36 4.16 -6.86 -2.31
C LEU A 36 2.68 -6.59 -2.64
N GLY A 37 2.21 -7.06 -3.79
CA GLY A 37 0.81 -6.95 -4.19
C GLY A 37 -0.13 -7.65 -3.20
N ILE A 38 0.22 -8.85 -2.73
CA ILE A 38 -0.56 -9.56 -1.70
C ILE A 38 -0.54 -8.78 -0.38
N ALA A 39 0.62 -8.27 0.05
CA ALA A 39 0.73 -7.50 1.28
C ALA A 39 -0.17 -6.25 1.27
N VAL A 40 -0.14 -5.46 0.18
CA VAL A 40 -0.98 -4.26 0.01
C VAL A 40 -2.46 -4.63 -0.12
N ALA A 41 -2.79 -5.73 -0.82
CA ALA A 41 -4.17 -6.19 -0.92
C ALA A 41 -4.74 -6.64 0.43
N MET A 42 -3.92 -7.26 1.30
CA MET A 42 -4.32 -7.64 2.65
C MET A 42 -4.64 -6.41 3.51
N ASP A 43 -3.81 -5.36 3.47
CA ASP A 43 -4.05 -4.09 4.17
C ASP A 43 -5.36 -3.42 3.71
N ALA A 44 -5.54 -3.29 2.38
CA ALA A 44 -6.74 -2.72 1.78
C ALA A 44 -8.01 -3.51 2.12
N SER A 45 -7.90 -4.84 2.22
CA SER A 45 -9.03 -5.71 2.58
C SER A 45 -9.50 -5.45 4.01
N ILE A 46 -8.59 -5.22 4.96
CA ILE A 46 -8.93 -4.89 6.35
C ILE A 46 -9.62 -3.52 6.43
N ALA A 47 -9.13 -2.54 5.66
CA ALA A 47 -9.76 -1.22 5.56
C ALA A 47 -11.18 -1.32 4.96
N ALA A 48 -11.34 -2.06 3.86
CA ALA A 48 -12.65 -2.28 3.22
C ALA A 48 -13.62 -3.06 4.12
N PHE A 49 -13.12 -4.07 4.85
CA PHE A 49 -13.90 -4.81 5.85
C PHE A 49 -14.39 -3.88 6.96
N THR A 50 -13.54 -2.98 7.46
CA THR A 50 -13.94 -1.98 8.45
C THR A 50 -15.01 -1.04 7.90
N LEU A 51 -14.87 -0.63 6.63
CA LEU A 51 -15.84 0.21 5.95
C LEU A 51 -17.20 -0.46 5.75
N SER A 52 -17.24 -1.80 5.70
CA SER A 52 -18.48 -2.57 5.53
C SER A 52 -19.43 -2.50 6.72
N PHE A 53 -18.94 -2.10 7.90
CA PHE A 53 -19.78 -1.85 9.09
C PHE A 53 -20.53 -0.53 9.03
N PHE A 54 -20.24 0.32 8.04
CA PHE A 54 -20.95 1.58 7.82
C PHE A 54 -22.05 1.35 6.76
N ASP A 55 -23.15 2.10 6.84
CA ASP A 55 -24.27 2.07 5.89
C ASP A 55 -23.90 2.69 4.53
N LEU A 56 -22.82 2.20 3.91
CA LEU A 56 -22.30 2.64 2.62
C LEU A 56 -22.78 1.71 1.50
N ASN A 57 -22.82 2.24 0.28
CA ASN A 57 -23.26 1.47 -0.89
C ASN A 57 -22.27 0.30 -1.18
N PRO A 58 -22.74 -0.97 -1.15
CA PRO A 58 -21.88 -2.15 -1.23
C PRO A 58 -21.22 -2.37 -2.60
N TYR A 59 -21.73 -1.72 -3.65
CA TYR A 59 -21.15 -1.82 -5.00
C TYR A 59 -20.17 -0.68 -5.28
N LEU A 60 -20.50 0.53 -4.80
CA LEU A 60 -19.71 1.72 -5.06
C LEU A 60 -18.37 1.68 -4.31
N THR A 61 -18.37 1.24 -3.05
CA THR A 61 -17.19 1.24 -2.18
C THR A 61 -16.05 0.35 -2.68
N PRO A 62 -16.24 -0.94 -3.03
CA PRO A 62 -15.14 -1.76 -3.55
C PRO A 62 -14.67 -1.27 -4.93
N PHE A 63 -15.57 -0.73 -5.76
CA PHE A 63 -15.20 -0.18 -7.06
C PHE A 63 -14.26 1.02 -6.92
N LEU A 64 -14.61 1.99 -6.07
CA LEU A 64 -13.76 3.15 -5.76
C LEU A 64 -12.40 2.73 -5.17
N PHE A 65 -12.38 1.77 -4.24
CA PHE A 65 -11.14 1.28 -3.64
C PHE A 65 -10.22 0.61 -4.67
N GLY A 66 -10.77 -0.25 -5.54
CA GLY A 66 -10.01 -0.89 -6.61
C GLY A 66 -9.48 0.11 -7.64
N LEU A 67 -10.30 1.09 -8.03
CA LEU A 67 -9.90 2.16 -8.94
C LEU A 67 -8.77 3.01 -8.35
N MET A 68 -8.88 3.40 -7.08
CA MET A 68 -7.83 4.18 -6.40
C MET A 68 -6.54 3.38 -6.27
N HIS A 69 -6.59 2.10 -5.92
CA HIS A 69 -5.40 1.25 -5.90
C HIS A 69 -4.72 1.18 -7.26
N PHE A 70 -5.49 0.97 -8.32
CA PHE A 70 -4.94 0.88 -9.68
C PHE A 70 -4.26 2.20 -10.10
N ILE A 71 -4.90 3.33 -9.84
CA ILE A 71 -4.36 4.66 -10.16
C ILE A 71 -3.09 4.94 -9.33
N LEU A 72 -3.12 4.73 -8.01
CA LEU A 72 -2.00 5.04 -7.13
C LEU A 72 -0.77 4.17 -7.42
N ILE A 73 -0.98 2.86 -7.63
CA ILE A 73 0.12 1.95 -7.99
C ILE A 73 0.68 2.31 -9.37
N GLY A 74 -0.20 2.60 -10.35
CA GLY A 74 0.21 3.03 -11.68
C GLY A 74 1.04 4.32 -11.67
N LEU A 75 0.57 5.34 -10.95
CA LEU A 75 1.28 6.61 -10.77
C LEU A 75 2.60 6.41 -10.03
N GLY A 76 2.61 5.61 -8.97
CA GLY A 76 3.83 5.27 -8.23
C GLY A 76 4.89 4.62 -9.11
N ASN A 77 4.50 3.70 -9.99
CA ASN A 77 5.41 3.02 -10.92
C ASN A 77 5.96 3.98 -12.00
N ILE A 78 5.15 4.90 -12.49
CA ILE A 78 5.60 5.95 -13.42
C ILE A 78 6.60 6.89 -12.72
N LEU A 79 6.31 7.28 -11.47
CA LEU A 79 7.16 8.17 -10.69
C LEU A 79 8.49 7.51 -10.32
N ALA A 80 8.46 6.21 -9.98
CA ALA A 80 9.63 5.35 -9.75
C ALA A 80 10.62 5.42 -10.91
N ARG A 81 10.15 5.25 -12.15
CA ARG A 81 10.99 5.29 -13.35
C ARG A 81 11.58 6.65 -13.68
N LYS A 82 10.95 7.75 -13.24
CA LYS A 82 11.40 9.10 -13.59
C LYS A 82 12.52 9.63 -12.69
N ASN A 83 12.98 8.87 -11.67
CA ASN A 83 14.05 9.27 -10.73
C ASN A 83 13.81 10.63 -10.03
N ILE A 84 12.57 11.15 -10.02
CA ILE A 84 12.17 12.42 -9.36
C ILE A 84 12.16 12.27 -7.82
N ILE A 85 12.39 11.05 -7.34
CA ILE A 85 12.14 10.61 -5.97
C ILE A 85 13.18 11.13 -4.97
N ASN A 86 14.43 11.39 -5.40
CA ASN A 86 15.53 11.76 -4.49
C ASN A 86 15.30 13.01 -3.64
N VAL A 87 14.33 13.87 -3.97
CA VAL A 87 14.01 15.09 -3.18
C VAL A 87 12.67 14.98 -2.44
N PHE A 88 11.78 14.08 -2.86
CA PHE A 88 10.39 14.04 -2.36
C PHE A 88 10.13 12.98 -1.28
N VAL A 89 10.98 11.96 -1.13
CA VAL A 89 10.73 10.83 -0.20
C VAL A 89 10.63 11.26 1.26
N GLU A 90 11.50 12.18 1.72
CA GLU A 90 11.51 12.59 3.13
C GLU A 90 10.21 13.30 3.53
N ASN A 91 9.65 14.13 2.64
CA ASN A 91 8.42 14.87 2.91
C ASN A 91 7.16 13.98 2.85
N PHE A 92 7.19 12.91 2.05
CA PHE A 92 6.05 11.98 1.92
C PHE A 92 5.84 11.10 3.16
N SER A 93 6.87 10.93 4.01
CA SER A 93 6.75 10.19 5.28
C SER A 93 5.79 10.87 6.27
N LEU A 94 5.60 12.19 6.16
CA LEU A 94 4.67 12.97 7.01
C LEU A 94 3.23 12.95 6.49
N LEU A 95 3.03 12.59 5.22
CA LEU A 95 1.73 12.63 4.54
C LEU A 95 0.64 11.79 5.25
N PRO A 96 0.89 10.54 5.69
CA PRO A 96 -0.11 9.75 6.39
C PRO A 96 -0.53 10.40 7.71
N GLY A 97 0.43 10.97 8.45
CA GLY A 97 0.17 11.66 9.71
C GLY A 97 -0.72 12.88 9.52
N ILE A 98 -0.45 13.70 8.50
CA ILE A 98 -1.27 14.87 8.16
C ILE A 98 -2.70 14.44 7.81
N ILE A 99 -2.86 13.41 6.96
CA ILE A 99 -4.18 12.89 6.58
C ILE A 99 -4.97 12.45 7.82
N LEU A 100 -4.35 11.72 8.75
CA LEU A 100 -4.99 11.25 9.97
C LEU A 100 -5.42 12.40 10.88
N VAL A 101 -4.56 13.40 11.08
CA VAL A 101 -4.88 14.59 11.90
C VAL A 101 -6.03 15.37 11.26
N THR A 102 -6.01 15.58 9.95
CA THR A 102 -7.09 16.26 9.24
C THR A 102 -8.42 15.51 9.36
N LEU A 103 -8.42 14.18 9.16
CA LEU A 103 -9.62 13.36 9.34
C LEU A 103 -10.15 13.39 10.78
N ALA A 104 -9.26 13.39 11.77
CA ALA A 104 -9.63 13.49 13.17
C ALA A 104 -10.31 14.84 13.49
N ILE A 105 -9.78 15.94 12.98
CA ILE A 105 -10.38 17.28 13.14
C ILE A 105 -11.75 17.35 12.47
N ILE A 106 -11.88 16.85 11.23
CA ILE A 106 -13.15 16.82 10.49
C ILE A 106 -14.22 16.02 11.23
N ARG A 107 -13.84 14.92 11.91
CA ARG A 107 -14.79 14.09 12.66
C ARG A 107 -15.19 14.71 14.01
N LEU A 108 -14.33 15.54 14.60
CA LEU A 108 -14.57 16.17 15.90
C LEU A 108 -15.36 17.47 15.80
N MET A 109 -15.26 18.17 14.66
CA MET A 109 -16.14 19.30 14.32
C MET A 109 -17.53 18.81 13.91
#